data_AF-A0A8J5HM50-F1
#
_entry.id   AF-A0A8J5HM50-F1
#
_cell.length_a   1.000
_cell.length_b   1.000
_cell.length_c   1.000
_cell.angle_alpha   90.00
_cell.angle_beta   90.00
_cell.angle_gamma   90.00
#
_symmetry.space_group_name_H-M   'P 1'
#
loop_
_entity.id
_entity.type
_entity.pdbx_description
1 polymer ?
#
loop_
_entity_poly.entity_id
_entity_poly.type
_entity_poly.pdbx_seq_one_letter_code
_entity_poly.pdbx_strand_id
1 'polypeptide(L)'
;MVGPSLNLNVDVNKCFSGLWKSWRRPNTDVERLKKEMEKLKAKRNDIKSKIEEAKRGSNLATAEAKQWQRDLESLEDQVAAIFEDFTRITFHDNIKIGAWGGSGEQRFDIGGSAFQITRVRLHAGVVVDSLEVSYVDDRNKVATSRAGGSGGKFHEFELRDGEYINWMVGSVREYNGETCITQLEFRTNLGKQHGPFGAAGSNRFTVPVKDGRVVGFFGRYTKYVNKIGVYLAPN
;
A
#
# COMPACT_ATOMS: atom_id res chain seq x y z
N MET A 1 -19.27 4.37 -45.62
CA MET A 1 -18.08 4.08 -44.81
C MET A 1 -18.36 4.53 -43.40
N VAL A 2 -18.42 3.59 -42.44
CA VAL A 2 -18.63 3.90 -41.01
C VAL A 2 -17.28 4.40 -40.48
N GLY A 3 -17.21 5.67 -40.07
CA GLY A 3 -15.99 6.26 -39.51
C GLY A 3 -15.54 5.56 -38.22
N PRO A 4 -14.27 5.69 -37.81
CA PRO A 4 -13.76 5.07 -36.60
C PRO A 4 -14.59 5.51 -35.38
N SER A 5 -15.09 4.53 -34.63
CA SER A 5 -15.85 4.76 -33.39
C SER A 5 -14.90 5.26 -32.31
N LEU A 6 -14.91 6.57 -32.03
CA LEU A 6 -14.21 7.16 -30.89
C LEU A 6 -14.87 6.72 -29.58
N ASN A 7 -14.19 5.85 -28.82
CA ASN A 7 -14.64 5.41 -27.51
C ASN A 7 -14.14 6.37 -26.42
N LEU A 8 -15.05 7.02 -25.70
CA LEU A 8 -14.77 8.13 -24.79
C LEU A 8 -14.78 7.71 -23.30
N ASN A 9 -14.36 6.47 -23.05
CA ASN A 9 -14.42 5.80 -21.75
C ASN A 9 -13.41 6.29 -20.69
N VAL A 10 -12.73 7.42 -20.91
CA VAL A 10 -11.84 8.04 -19.91
C VAL A 10 -12.69 8.59 -18.75
N ASP A 11 -12.94 7.74 -17.76
CA ASP A 11 -13.69 8.09 -16.55
C ASP A 11 -12.77 8.71 -15.49
N VAL A 12 -12.29 9.92 -15.81
CA VAL A 12 -11.49 10.77 -14.90
C VAL A 12 -12.21 11.03 -13.56
N ASN A 13 -13.54 10.90 -13.52
CA ASN A 13 -14.34 11.14 -12.32
C ASN A 13 -14.36 9.93 -11.39
N LYS A 14 -14.41 8.71 -11.93
CA LYS A 14 -14.39 7.47 -11.13
C LYS A 14 -13.04 7.21 -10.49
N CYS A 15 -11.92 7.55 -11.15
CA CYS A 15 -10.56 7.32 -10.63
C CYS A 15 -10.27 7.94 -9.26
N PHE A 16 -10.97 9.01 -8.84
CA PHE A 16 -10.59 9.74 -7.61
C PHE A 16 -11.72 10.05 -6.63
N SER A 17 -12.98 9.78 -6.98
CA SER A 17 -14.13 10.12 -6.13
C SER A 17 -14.11 9.47 -4.74
N GLY A 18 -13.49 8.29 -4.60
CA GLY A 18 -13.25 7.62 -3.31
C GLY A 18 -12.00 8.13 -2.59
N LEU A 19 -10.93 8.39 -3.34
CA LEU A 19 -9.60 8.76 -2.83
C LEU A 19 -9.53 10.18 -2.25
N TRP A 20 -10.31 11.13 -2.77
CA TRP A 20 -10.32 12.50 -2.22
C TRP A 20 -11.08 12.62 -0.89
N LYS A 21 -11.99 11.67 -0.60
CA LYS A 21 -12.80 11.69 0.64
C LYS A 21 -12.03 11.19 1.86
N SER A 22 -10.95 10.43 1.67
CA SER A 22 -10.18 9.82 2.76
C SER A 22 -9.15 10.75 3.39
N TRP A 23 -8.94 11.95 2.86
CA TRP A 23 -7.77 12.75 3.19
C TRP A 23 -8.10 14.09 3.87
N ARG A 24 -7.38 14.40 4.96
CA ARG A 24 -7.79 15.44 5.94
C ARG A 24 -6.74 16.51 6.30
N ARG A 25 -5.55 16.59 5.66
CA ARG A 25 -4.52 17.61 5.99
C ARG A 25 -3.93 18.28 4.76
N PRO A 26 -3.65 19.59 4.69
CA PRO A 26 -3.03 20.21 3.51
C PRO A 26 -1.64 19.65 3.15
N ASN A 27 -1.41 19.35 1.87
CA ASN A 27 -0.12 18.95 1.28
C ASN A 27 -0.04 19.64 -0.10
N THR A 28 0.99 20.45 -0.29
CA THR A 28 1.23 21.23 -1.50
C THR A 28 1.34 20.37 -2.76
N ASP A 29 1.83 19.13 -2.65
CA ASP A 29 1.90 18.20 -3.78
C ASP A 29 0.52 17.67 -4.19
N VAL A 30 -0.35 17.40 -3.21
CA VAL A 30 -1.75 16.98 -3.49
C VAL A 30 -2.52 18.12 -4.15
N GLU A 31 -2.31 19.36 -3.73
CA GLU A 31 -2.93 20.54 -4.35
C GLU A 31 -2.45 20.75 -5.79
N ARG A 32 -1.15 20.53 -6.06
CA ARG A 32 -0.59 20.54 -7.42
C ARG A 32 -1.31 19.51 -8.31
N LEU A 33 -1.40 18.26 -7.85
CA LEU A 33 -2.05 17.18 -8.61
C LEU A 33 -3.54 17.43 -8.82
N LYS A 34 -4.25 18.00 -7.84
CA LYS A 34 -5.65 18.43 -8.01
C LYS A 34 -5.79 19.44 -9.15
N LYS A 35 -4.90 20.43 -9.20
CA LYS A 35 -4.90 21.45 -10.26
C LYS A 35 -4.59 20.86 -11.64
N GLU A 36 -3.65 19.93 -11.72
CA GLU A 36 -3.35 19.21 -12.96
C GLU A 36 -4.54 18.37 -13.43
N MET A 37 -5.20 17.67 -12.52
CA MET A 37 -6.39 16.87 -12.83
C MET A 37 -7.55 17.73 -13.35
N GLU A 38 -7.79 18.91 -12.79
CA GLU A 38 -8.82 19.83 -13.31
C GLU A 38 -8.48 20.33 -14.73
N LYS A 39 -7.20 20.53 -15.05
CA LYS A 39 -6.77 20.84 -16.43
C LYS A 39 -7.06 19.67 -17.38
N LEU A 40 -6.80 18.43 -16.97
CA LEU A 40 -7.09 17.24 -17.79
C LEU A 40 -8.60 17.04 -18.01
N LYS A 41 -9.42 17.27 -16.98
CA LYS A 41 -10.89 17.26 -17.09
C LYS A 41 -11.38 18.29 -18.10
N ALA A 42 -10.84 19.50 -18.08
CA ALA A 42 -11.17 20.55 -19.04
C ALA A 42 -10.81 20.14 -20.47
N LYS A 43 -9.59 19.62 -20.69
CA LYS A 43 -9.15 19.10 -22.00
C LYS A 43 -10.06 17.99 -22.54
N ARG A 44 -10.41 17.01 -21.69
CA ARG A 44 -11.35 15.93 -22.07
C ARG A 44 -12.71 16.50 -22.46
N ASN A 45 -13.23 17.48 -21.72
CA ASN A 45 -14.54 18.08 -22.00
C ASN A 45 -14.52 18.86 -23.33
N ASP A 46 -13.43 19.55 -23.65
CA ASP A 46 -13.21 20.21 -24.94
C ASP A 46 -13.24 19.20 -26.10
N ILE A 47 -12.49 18.10 -26.00
CA ILE A 47 -12.49 17.02 -27.00
C ILE A 47 -13.89 16.40 -27.15
N LYS A 48 -14.61 16.17 -26.04
CA LYS A 48 -15.99 15.70 -26.06
C LYS A 48 -16.92 16.66 -26.82
N SER A 49 -16.82 17.97 -26.59
CA SER A 49 -17.63 18.97 -27.28
C SER A 49 -17.37 18.95 -28.79
N LYS A 50 -16.09 18.94 -29.18
CA LYS A 50 -15.68 18.90 -30.59
C LYS A 50 -16.22 17.66 -31.31
N ILE A 51 -16.19 16.51 -30.65
CA ILE A 51 -16.77 15.26 -31.18
C ILE A 51 -18.28 15.38 -31.40
N GLU A 52 -19.02 15.95 -30.44
CA GLU A 52 -20.46 16.13 -30.56
C GLU A 52 -20.85 17.15 -31.63
N GLU A 53 -20.07 18.22 -31.80
CA GLU A 53 -20.23 19.20 -32.88
C GLU A 53 -20.00 18.57 -34.26
N ALA A 54 -18.92 17.80 -34.43
CA ALA A 54 -18.63 17.11 -35.69
C ALA A 54 -19.70 16.06 -36.05
N LYS A 55 -20.28 15.37 -35.05
CA LYS A 55 -21.42 14.47 -35.27
C LYS A 55 -22.66 15.22 -35.77
N ARG A 56 -22.97 16.38 -35.20
CA ARG A 56 -24.12 17.22 -35.62
C ARG A 56 -23.96 17.77 -37.03
N GLY A 57 -22.73 18.09 -37.44
CA GLY A 57 -22.43 18.60 -38.78
C GLY A 57 -22.37 17.53 -39.88
N SER A 58 -22.54 16.24 -39.56
CA SER A 58 -22.31 15.11 -40.48
C SER A 58 -20.95 15.13 -41.21
N ASN A 59 -19.96 15.83 -40.64
CA ASN A 59 -18.63 16.02 -41.20
C ASN A 59 -17.59 15.64 -40.13
N LEU A 60 -17.14 14.40 -40.13
CA LEU A 60 -15.99 13.98 -39.34
C LEU A 60 -14.88 13.57 -40.31
N ALA A 61 -13.91 14.46 -40.54
CA ALA A 61 -12.78 14.13 -41.40
C ALA A 61 -11.95 13.03 -40.72
N THR A 62 -11.55 12.00 -41.49
CA THR A 62 -10.78 10.85 -40.97
C THR A 62 -9.47 11.28 -40.30
N ALA A 63 -8.86 12.38 -40.73
CA ALA A 63 -7.63 12.92 -40.14
C ALA A 63 -7.87 13.55 -38.76
N GLU A 64 -8.96 14.30 -38.59
CA GLU A 64 -9.33 14.94 -37.32
C GLU A 64 -9.74 13.90 -36.28
N ALA A 65 -10.51 12.89 -36.69
CA ALA A 65 -10.87 11.77 -35.82
C ALA A 65 -9.64 11.01 -35.30
N LYS A 66 -8.64 10.78 -36.16
CA LYS A 66 -7.36 10.17 -35.76
C LYS A 66 -6.58 11.04 -34.78
N GLN A 67 -6.61 12.36 -34.95
CA GLN A 67 -5.94 13.28 -34.02
C GLN A 67 -6.58 13.22 -32.63
N TRP A 68 -7.92 13.29 -32.55
CA TRP A 68 -8.63 13.21 -31.28
C TRP A 68 -8.42 11.88 -30.55
N GLN A 69 -8.24 10.80 -31.30
CA GLN A 69 -7.94 9.50 -30.71
C GLN A 69 -6.56 9.48 -30.03
N ARG A 70 -5.53 10.05 -30.66
CA ARG A 70 -4.20 10.21 -30.03
C ARG A 70 -4.24 11.12 -28.82
N ASP A 71 -5.00 12.22 -28.92
CA ASP A 71 -5.15 13.16 -27.80
C ASP A 71 -5.86 12.48 -26.62
N LEU A 72 -6.78 11.54 -26.88
CA LEU A 72 -7.45 10.75 -25.86
C LEU A 72 -6.51 9.74 -25.19
N GLU A 73 -5.73 8.99 -25.96
CA GLU A 73 -4.70 8.07 -25.43
C GLU A 73 -3.68 8.84 -24.58
N SER A 74 -3.22 10.00 -25.06
CA SER A 74 -2.30 10.87 -24.29
C SER A 74 -2.92 11.41 -23.00
N LEU A 75 -4.24 11.66 -22.99
CA LEU A 75 -4.96 12.05 -21.79
C LEU A 75 -5.06 10.88 -20.79
N GLU A 76 -5.30 9.65 -21.26
CA GLU A 76 -5.32 8.45 -20.41
C GLU A 76 -3.97 8.24 -19.72
N ASP A 77 -2.87 8.34 -20.45
CA ASP A 77 -1.51 8.22 -19.91
C ASP A 77 -1.23 9.28 -18.83
N GLN A 78 -1.62 10.54 -19.08
CA GLN A 78 -1.47 11.63 -18.10
C GLN A 78 -2.30 11.40 -16.84
N VAL A 79 -3.54 10.89 -16.98
CA VAL A 79 -4.41 10.57 -15.84
C VAL A 79 -3.81 9.41 -15.03
N ALA A 80 -3.27 8.38 -15.69
CA ALA A 80 -2.61 7.26 -15.04
C ALA A 80 -1.38 7.72 -14.25
N ALA A 81 -0.53 8.57 -14.83
CA ALA A 81 0.64 9.12 -14.15
C ALA A 81 0.28 9.95 -12.90
N ILE A 82 -0.74 10.82 -12.98
CA ILE A 82 -1.22 11.57 -11.81
C ILE A 82 -1.79 10.63 -10.74
N PHE A 83 -2.48 9.56 -11.16
CA PHE A 83 -2.98 8.56 -10.22
C PHE A 83 -1.85 7.84 -9.49
N GLU A 84 -0.78 7.46 -10.19
CA GLU A 84 0.42 6.89 -9.59
C GLU A 84 1.09 7.86 -8.61
N ASP A 85 1.28 9.13 -8.99
CA ASP A 85 1.87 10.15 -8.11
C ASP A 85 1.00 10.42 -6.87
N PHE A 86 -0.33 10.48 -7.04
CA PHE A 86 -1.26 10.67 -5.94
C PHE A 86 -1.25 9.47 -4.99
N THR A 87 -1.26 8.26 -5.54
CA THR A 87 -1.09 7.01 -4.79
C THR A 87 0.23 7.08 -4.01
N ARG A 88 1.32 7.44 -4.67
CA ARG A 88 2.62 7.56 -4.01
C ARG A 88 2.59 8.54 -2.84
N ILE A 89 2.02 9.73 -3.01
CA ILE A 89 1.93 10.73 -1.94
C ILE A 89 1.07 10.25 -0.78
N THR A 90 -0.08 9.64 -1.05
CA THR A 90 -1.00 9.17 -0.01
C THR A 90 -0.50 7.93 0.72
N PHE A 91 0.27 7.07 0.06
CA PHE A 91 0.93 5.91 0.66
C PHE A 91 2.24 6.26 1.39
N HIS A 92 2.84 7.44 1.15
CA HIS A 92 4.01 7.91 1.91
C HIS A 92 3.66 8.35 3.35
N ASP A 93 2.39 8.62 3.65
CA ASP A 93 1.91 8.89 5.01
C ASP A 93 1.29 7.63 5.66
N ASN A 94 1.98 6.49 5.56
CA ASN A 94 1.55 5.26 6.22
C ASN A 94 1.35 5.50 7.74
N ILE A 95 0.19 5.10 8.26
CA ILE A 95 -0.14 5.29 9.67
C ILE A 95 0.70 4.33 10.50
N LYS A 96 1.52 4.86 11.40
CA LYS A 96 2.32 4.06 12.35
C LYS A 96 1.51 3.78 13.61
N ILE A 97 1.33 2.50 13.95
CA ILE A 97 0.75 2.09 15.24
C ILE A 97 1.78 1.32 16.05
N GLY A 98 1.87 1.64 17.34
CA GLY A 98 2.84 1.09 18.28
C GLY A 98 3.95 2.09 18.62
N ALA A 99 5.18 1.68 18.93
CA ALA A 99 5.70 0.31 18.97
C ALA A 99 5.68 -0.29 20.38
N TRP A 100 5.42 -1.59 20.47
CA TRP A 100 5.44 -2.36 21.72
C TRP A 100 6.78 -3.05 21.90
N GLY A 101 7.28 -3.14 23.12
CA GLY A 101 8.50 -3.87 23.45
C GLY A 101 9.64 -2.99 24.00
N GLY A 102 10.84 -3.58 24.03
CA GLY A 102 12.03 -3.05 24.71
C GLY A 102 12.80 -1.95 23.97
N SER A 103 13.92 -1.54 24.56
CA SER A 103 14.80 -0.52 23.98
C SER A 103 15.49 -1.03 22.73
N GLY A 104 16.13 -2.21 22.72
CA GLY A 104 16.82 -2.79 21.56
C GLY A 104 17.94 -1.90 20.98
N GLU A 105 18.95 -2.50 20.37
CA GLU A 105 20.11 -1.72 19.90
C GLU A 105 19.86 -1.08 18.54
N GLN A 106 19.52 -1.90 17.54
CA GLN A 106 19.39 -1.47 16.15
C GLN A 106 17.94 -1.16 15.82
N ARG A 107 17.70 -0.16 14.97
CA ARG A 107 16.37 0.14 14.42
C ARG A 107 16.17 -0.67 13.16
N PHE A 108 14.95 -1.14 12.94
CA PHE A 108 14.54 -1.68 11.64
C PHE A 108 13.30 -0.96 11.14
N ASP A 109 13.21 -0.87 9.82
CA ASP A 109 12.06 -0.38 9.08
C ASP A 109 11.91 -1.29 7.85
N ILE A 110 10.88 -2.13 7.87
CA ILE A 110 10.62 -3.19 6.90
C ILE A 110 9.29 -2.86 6.23
N GLY A 111 9.33 -2.52 4.94
CA GLY A 111 8.11 -2.23 4.20
C GLY A 111 7.42 -0.90 4.57
N GLY A 112 8.13 0.07 5.16
CA GLY A 112 7.59 1.43 5.37
C GLY A 112 7.15 2.15 4.07
N SER A 113 7.63 1.69 2.92
CA SER A 113 7.22 2.10 1.57
C SER A 113 6.57 0.96 0.77
N ALA A 114 6.21 -0.15 1.43
CA ALA A 114 5.60 -1.29 0.77
C ALA A 114 4.17 -0.96 0.36
N PHE A 115 3.82 -1.34 -0.87
CA PHE A 115 2.45 -1.35 -1.35
C PHE A 115 1.69 -2.59 -0.85
N GLN A 116 2.38 -3.75 -0.82
CA GLN A 116 1.79 -5.03 -0.46
C GLN A 116 2.84 -5.98 0.13
N ILE A 117 2.53 -6.56 1.30
CA ILE A 117 3.27 -7.71 1.82
C ILE A 117 2.87 -8.94 1.03
N THR A 118 3.84 -9.72 0.58
CA THR A 118 3.59 -10.99 -0.14
C THR A 118 3.96 -12.20 0.70
N ARG A 119 4.94 -12.06 1.61
CA ARG A 119 5.39 -13.16 2.45
C ARG A 119 5.94 -12.67 3.78
N VAL A 120 5.66 -13.44 4.82
CA VAL A 120 6.24 -13.24 6.14
C VAL A 120 7.00 -14.50 6.54
N ARG A 121 8.25 -14.31 6.93
CA ARG A 121 9.13 -15.31 7.51
C ARG A 121 9.55 -14.83 8.88
N LEU A 122 9.66 -15.76 9.83
CA LEU A 122 10.11 -15.42 11.16
C LEU A 122 10.78 -16.63 11.79
N HIS A 123 11.70 -16.34 12.69
CA HIS A 123 12.23 -17.36 13.58
C HIS A 123 11.74 -17.10 14.99
N ALA A 124 11.27 -18.15 15.65
CA ALA A 124 10.79 -18.03 17.02
C ALA A 124 11.06 -19.30 17.84
N GLY A 125 11.33 -19.10 19.12
CA GLY A 125 11.37 -20.14 20.14
C GLY A 125 10.73 -19.62 21.42
N VAL A 126 11.56 -19.30 22.40
CA VAL A 126 11.15 -18.67 23.66
C VAL A 126 10.78 -17.19 23.43
N VAL A 127 11.44 -16.57 22.45
CA VAL A 127 11.15 -15.23 21.93
C VAL A 127 11.07 -15.25 20.40
N VAL A 128 10.70 -14.13 19.79
CA VAL A 128 10.86 -13.93 18.35
C VAL A 128 12.29 -13.50 18.08
N ASP A 129 13.08 -14.40 17.51
CA ASP A 129 14.48 -14.17 17.16
C ASP A 129 14.61 -13.24 15.96
N SER A 130 13.74 -13.40 14.96
CA SER A 130 13.78 -12.56 13.74
C SER A 130 12.46 -12.46 13.02
N LEU A 131 12.33 -11.40 12.21
CA LEU A 131 11.25 -11.15 11.28
C LEU A 131 11.85 -10.75 9.93
N GLU A 132 11.43 -11.42 8.87
CA GLU A 132 11.73 -11.13 7.48
C GLU A 132 10.43 -10.99 6.71
N VAL A 133 10.32 -9.95 5.89
CA VAL A 133 9.12 -9.71 5.08
C VAL A 133 9.54 -9.48 3.65
N SER A 134 8.91 -10.22 2.74
CA SER A 134 8.95 -9.92 1.30
C SER A 134 7.72 -9.09 0.94
N TYR A 135 7.94 -8.06 0.15
CA TYR A 135 6.91 -7.10 -0.22
C TYR A 135 7.17 -6.53 -1.62
N VAL A 136 6.11 -5.99 -2.22
CA VAL A 136 6.17 -5.16 -3.42
C VAL A 136 6.12 -3.71 -2.96
N ASP A 137 7.10 -2.91 -3.37
CA ASP A 137 7.13 -1.47 -3.07
C ASP A 137 6.19 -0.66 -3.98
N ASP A 138 6.09 0.64 -3.71
CA ASP A 138 5.30 1.60 -4.49
C ASP A 138 5.75 1.76 -5.95
N ARG A 139 6.87 1.15 -6.35
CA ARG A 139 7.41 1.13 -7.72
C ARG A 139 7.31 -0.25 -8.36
N ASN A 140 6.47 -1.11 -7.80
CA ASN A 140 6.25 -2.48 -8.23
C ASN A 140 7.52 -3.36 -8.21
N LYS A 141 8.50 -3.01 -7.36
CA LYS A 141 9.71 -3.81 -7.18
C LYS A 141 9.53 -4.75 -6.01
N VAL A 142 9.95 -5.99 -6.22
CA VAL A 142 10.01 -7.00 -5.16
C VAL A 142 11.25 -6.76 -4.32
N ALA A 143 11.04 -6.57 -3.02
CA ALA A 143 12.09 -6.42 -2.02
C ALA A 143 11.89 -7.41 -0.88
N THR A 144 12.94 -7.65 -0.11
CA THR A 144 12.88 -8.43 1.12
C THR A 144 13.79 -7.76 2.15
N SER A 145 13.32 -7.67 3.39
CA SER A 145 14.09 -7.08 4.49
C SER A 145 13.87 -7.86 5.77
N ARG A 146 14.94 -7.96 6.57
CA ARG A 146 15.00 -8.79 7.77
C ARG A 146 15.57 -8.02 8.95
N ALA A 147 15.05 -8.31 10.14
CA ALA A 147 15.58 -7.86 11.42
C ALA A 147 15.67 -9.02 12.40
N GLY A 148 16.68 -9.01 13.27
CA GLY A 148 16.89 -10.04 14.30
C GLY A 148 18.02 -11.03 14.00
N GLY A 149 18.20 -12.00 14.91
CA GLY A 149 19.28 -13.00 14.86
C GLY A 149 18.92 -14.26 14.07
N SER A 150 19.77 -15.29 14.12
CA SER A 150 19.60 -16.58 13.41
C SER A 150 19.04 -17.71 14.29
N GLY A 151 18.70 -17.42 15.55
CA GLY A 151 18.11 -18.39 16.48
C GLY A 151 16.68 -18.76 16.11
N GLY A 152 16.03 -19.56 16.95
CA GLY A 152 14.61 -19.92 16.81
C GLY A 152 14.28 -20.89 15.66
N LYS A 153 13.08 -21.49 15.73
CA LYS A 153 12.53 -22.33 14.69
C LYS A 153 11.98 -21.47 13.55
N PHE A 154 12.29 -21.84 12.31
CA PHE A 154 11.78 -21.16 11.11
C PHE A 154 10.28 -21.39 10.90
N HIS A 155 9.58 -20.32 10.55
CA HIS A 155 8.18 -20.30 10.17
C HIS A 155 7.98 -19.36 8.98
N GLU A 156 7.02 -19.68 8.11
CA GLU A 156 6.73 -18.93 6.91
C GLU A 156 5.24 -19.01 6.58
N PHE A 157 4.69 -17.93 6.02
CA PHE A 157 3.44 -17.95 5.29
C PHE A 157 3.44 -16.93 4.16
N GLU A 158 2.71 -17.26 3.09
CA GLU A 158 2.54 -16.42 1.91
C GLU A 158 1.11 -15.91 1.83
N LEU A 159 0.97 -14.68 1.35
CA LEU A 159 -0.31 -14.03 1.10
C LEU A 159 -0.64 -14.18 -0.38
N ARG A 160 -1.86 -14.64 -0.68
CA ARG A 160 -2.37 -14.73 -2.05
C ARG A 160 -2.68 -13.36 -2.62
N ASP A 161 -2.96 -13.31 -3.91
CA ASP A 161 -3.51 -12.11 -4.53
C ASP A 161 -4.81 -11.66 -3.84
N GLY A 162 -4.90 -10.37 -3.51
CA GLY A 162 -5.98 -9.79 -2.70
C GLY A 162 -6.03 -10.19 -1.21
N GLU A 163 -5.09 -11.02 -0.72
CA GLU A 163 -4.98 -11.37 0.69
C GLU A 163 -4.05 -10.39 1.42
N TYR A 164 -4.49 -9.89 2.57
CA TYR A 164 -3.73 -8.94 3.37
C TYR A 164 -3.94 -9.16 4.88
N ILE A 165 -2.94 -8.77 5.66
CA ILE A 165 -2.99 -8.83 7.12
C ILE A 165 -3.87 -7.67 7.62
N ASN A 166 -4.92 -8.00 8.36
CA ASN A 166 -5.84 -7.03 8.97
C ASN A 166 -5.90 -7.14 10.49
N TRP A 167 -5.15 -8.07 11.08
CA TRP A 167 -5.10 -8.24 12.52
C TRP A 167 -3.74 -8.80 12.94
N MET A 168 -3.15 -8.21 13.97
CA MET A 168 -1.92 -8.71 14.58
C MET A 168 -2.08 -8.76 16.09
N VAL A 169 -1.60 -9.84 16.70
CA VAL A 169 -1.39 -9.95 18.13
C VAL A 169 0.08 -10.19 18.39
N GLY A 170 0.57 -9.65 19.50
CA GLY A 170 1.80 -10.14 20.08
C GLY A 170 1.82 -10.05 21.58
N SER A 171 2.91 -10.57 22.17
CA SER A 171 3.19 -10.40 23.59
C SER A 171 4.64 -10.02 23.83
N VAL A 172 4.88 -9.37 24.96
CA VAL A 172 6.18 -8.89 25.38
C VAL A 172 6.53 -9.50 26.74
N ARG A 173 7.79 -9.89 26.93
CA ARG A 173 8.33 -10.26 28.25
C ARG A 173 9.85 -10.06 28.28
N GLU A 174 10.41 -10.08 29.48
CA GLU A 174 11.86 -10.09 29.65
C GLU A 174 12.43 -11.48 29.33
N TYR A 175 13.53 -11.51 28.59
CA TYR A 175 14.27 -12.71 28.26
C TYR A 175 15.77 -12.39 28.18
N ASN A 176 16.57 -13.10 28.96
CA ASN A 176 18.03 -12.89 29.07
C ASN A 176 18.42 -11.42 29.36
N GLY A 177 17.66 -10.74 30.23
CA GLY A 177 17.91 -9.33 30.59
C GLY A 177 17.45 -8.30 29.54
N GLU A 178 16.79 -8.74 28.48
CA GLU A 178 16.23 -7.87 27.45
C GLU A 178 14.70 -7.98 27.37
N THR A 179 13.99 -6.87 27.22
CA THR A 179 12.56 -6.90 26.93
C THR A 179 12.33 -7.22 25.45
N CYS A 180 11.72 -8.37 25.17
CA CYS A 180 11.59 -8.94 23.83
C CYS A 180 10.13 -9.20 23.43
N ILE A 181 9.88 -9.18 22.12
CA ILE A 181 8.68 -9.76 21.54
C ILE A 181 8.78 -11.28 21.70
N THR A 182 7.76 -11.86 22.29
CA THR A 182 7.76 -13.27 22.70
C THR A 182 6.86 -14.12 21.85
N GLN A 183 5.78 -13.52 21.38
CA GLN A 183 4.81 -14.16 20.52
C GLN A 183 4.32 -13.19 19.46
N LEU A 184 4.07 -13.70 18.25
CA LEU A 184 3.36 -13.00 17.18
C LEU A 184 2.30 -13.91 16.56
N GLU A 185 1.12 -13.37 16.30
CA GLU A 185 0.03 -14.01 15.56
C GLU A 185 -0.51 -13.01 14.56
N PHE A 186 -0.75 -13.46 13.33
CA PHE A 186 -1.32 -12.65 12.24
C PHE A 186 -2.64 -13.27 11.78
N ARG A 187 -3.61 -12.43 11.43
CA ARG A 187 -4.80 -12.87 10.70
C ARG A 187 -5.01 -12.03 9.45
N THR A 188 -5.60 -12.68 8.45
CA THR A 188 -5.86 -12.07 7.14
C THR A 188 -7.34 -11.75 6.94
N ASN A 189 -7.63 -10.91 5.96
CA ASN A 189 -8.99 -10.62 5.49
C ASN A 189 -9.76 -11.86 5.03
N LEU A 190 -9.06 -12.95 4.68
CA LEU A 190 -9.65 -14.23 4.32
C LEU A 190 -9.94 -15.14 5.53
N GLY A 191 -9.77 -14.62 6.75
CA GLY A 191 -10.02 -15.37 7.99
C GLY A 191 -8.94 -16.39 8.33
N LYS A 192 -7.80 -16.39 7.62
CA LYS A 192 -6.68 -17.28 7.95
C LYS A 192 -5.94 -16.77 9.17
N GLN A 193 -5.53 -17.70 10.04
CA GLN A 193 -4.68 -17.42 11.18
C GLN A 193 -3.29 -18.02 10.97
N HIS A 194 -2.25 -17.22 11.22
CA HIS A 194 -0.86 -17.61 11.16
C HIS A 194 -0.21 -17.41 12.54
N GLY A 195 0.23 -18.50 13.15
CA GLY A 195 0.75 -18.53 14.51
C GLY A 195 -0.28 -19.04 15.53
N PRO A 196 -0.08 -18.79 16.84
CA PRO A 196 0.98 -17.97 17.40
C PRO A 196 2.38 -18.57 17.19
N PHE A 197 3.35 -17.71 16.92
CA PHE A 197 4.76 -18.06 16.80
C PHE A 197 5.52 -17.53 18.01
N GLY A 198 6.32 -18.40 18.64
CA GLY A 198 7.00 -18.09 19.89
C GLY A 198 6.20 -18.56 21.11
N ALA A 199 6.59 -18.10 22.30
CA ALA A 199 5.97 -18.52 23.56
C ALA A 199 5.10 -17.41 24.14
N ALA A 200 3.98 -17.78 24.76
CA ALA A 200 3.08 -16.83 25.41
C ALA A 200 3.84 -15.95 26.42
N GLY A 201 3.65 -14.64 26.29
CA GLY A 201 4.17 -13.63 27.21
C GLY A 201 3.08 -13.09 28.13
N SER A 202 3.48 -12.30 29.13
CA SER A 202 2.58 -11.69 30.12
C SER A 202 1.88 -10.44 29.60
N ASN A 203 2.54 -9.63 28.77
CA ASN A 203 1.99 -8.35 28.29
C ASN A 203 1.57 -8.45 26.82
N ARG A 204 0.28 -8.66 26.57
CA ARG A 204 -0.28 -8.80 25.22
C ARG A 204 -0.66 -7.45 24.61
N PHE A 205 -0.43 -7.30 23.32
CA PHE A 205 -0.95 -6.20 22.50
C PHE A 205 -1.71 -6.77 21.30
N THR A 206 -2.66 -5.98 20.79
CA THR A 206 -3.48 -6.34 19.63
C THR A 206 -3.65 -5.13 18.73
N VAL A 207 -3.60 -5.36 17.42
CA VAL A 207 -3.81 -4.34 16.38
C VAL A 207 -4.92 -4.85 15.45
N PRO A 208 -6.19 -4.53 15.76
CA PRO A 208 -7.29 -4.79 14.84
C PRO A 208 -7.39 -3.67 13.80
N VAL A 209 -7.34 -4.02 12.51
CA VAL A 209 -7.48 -3.09 11.39
C VAL A 209 -8.83 -3.33 10.73
N LYS A 210 -9.80 -2.46 11.03
CA LYS A 210 -11.17 -2.56 10.47
C LYS A 210 -11.21 -2.10 9.02
N ASP A 211 -10.62 -0.94 8.74
CA ASP A 211 -10.64 -0.26 7.44
C ASP A 211 -9.20 0.01 7.00
N GLY A 212 -8.58 -0.99 6.35
CA GLY A 212 -7.21 -0.93 5.84
C GLY A 212 -6.46 -2.26 5.98
N ARG A 213 -5.14 -2.19 5.78
CA ARG A 213 -4.22 -3.34 5.84
C ARG A 213 -2.88 -2.98 6.45
N VAL A 214 -2.21 -3.97 7.03
CA VAL A 214 -0.80 -3.87 7.42
C VAL A 214 0.07 -3.97 6.17
N VAL A 215 0.92 -2.97 5.94
CA VAL A 215 1.84 -2.92 4.79
C VAL A 215 3.30 -3.06 5.19
N GLY A 216 3.64 -2.85 6.45
CA GLY A 216 5.02 -2.98 6.91
C GLY A 216 5.14 -3.01 8.43
N PHE A 217 6.38 -3.16 8.89
CA PHE A 217 6.75 -3.23 10.28
C PHE A 217 7.94 -2.32 10.57
N PHE A 218 7.96 -1.71 11.74
CA PHE A 218 9.12 -0.96 12.23
C PHE A 218 9.40 -1.35 13.66
N GLY A 219 10.62 -1.13 14.14
CA GLY A 219 10.94 -1.55 15.48
C GLY A 219 12.41 -1.50 15.82
N ARG A 220 12.78 -2.30 16.84
CA ARG A 220 14.16 -2.43 17.30
C ARG A 220 14.52 -3.88 17.57
N TYR A 221 15.79 -4.21 17.35
CA TYR A 221 16.30 -5.57 17.47
C TYR A 221 17.75 -5.60 17.97
N THR A 222 18.11 -6.73 18.56
CA THR A 222 19.48 -7.19 18.87
C THR A 222 19.70 -8.51 18.11
N LYS A 223 19.95 -9.61 18.81
CA LYS A 223 19.72 -10.96 18.27
C LYS A 223 18.26 -11.40 18.37
N TYR A 224 17.42 -10.63 19.07
CA TYR A 224 15.98 -10.83 19.19
C TYR A 224 15.22 -9.62 18.66
N VAL A 225 13.95 -9.79 18.30
CA VAL A 225 13.05 -8.67 18.04
C VAL A 225 12.64 -8.08 19.39
N ASN A 226 13.21 -6.93 19.75
CA ASN A 226 12.91 -6.29 21.04
C ASN A 226 11.62 -5.49 21.00
N LYS A 227 11.37 -4.80 19.87
CA LYS A 227 10.25 -3.87 19.71
C LYS A 227 9.67 -3.96 18.31
N ILE A 228 8.35 -3.88 18.20
CA ILE A 228 7.63 -3.94 16.92
C ILE A 228 6.45 -2.97 16.90
N GLY A 229 6.24 -2.35 15.75
CA GLY A 229 5.07 -1.56 15.37
C GLY A 229 4.73 -1.86 13.92
N VAL A 230 3.56 -1.38 13.47
CA VAL A 230 3.04 -1.64 12.11
C VAL A 230 2.79 -0.36 11.35
N TYR A 231 3.01 -0.43 10.04
CA TYR A 231 2.52 0.54 9.07
C TYR A 231 1.18 0.08 8.53
N LEU A 232 0.19 0.97 8.55
CA LEU A 232 -1.13 0.75 7.96
C LEU A 232 -1.35 1.63 6.74
N ALA A 233 -2.00 1.06 5.73
CA ALA A 233 -2.51 1.75 4.57
C ALA A 233 -4.00 1.44 4.36
N PRO A 234 -4.76 2.33 3.69
CA PRO A 234 -6.08 2.00 3.16
C PRO A 234 -6.03 0.81 2.20
N ASN A 235 -7.17 0.13 2.02
CA ASN A 235 -7.30 -0.96 1.05
C ASN A 235 -7.38 -0.45 -0.40
#